data_AF-A0A699YAU7-F1
#
_entry.id   AF-A0A699YAU7-F1
#
_cell.length_a   1.000
_cell.length_b   1.000
_cell.length_c   1.000
_cell.angle_alpha   90.00
_cell.angle_beta   90.00
_cell.angle_gamma   90.00
#
_symmetry.space_group_name_H-M   'P 1'
#
loop_
_entity.id
_entity.type
_entity.pdbx_description
1 polymer ?
#
loop_
_entity_poly.entity_id
_entity_poly.type
_entity_poly.pdbx_seq_one_letter_code
_entity_poly.pdbx_strand_id
1 'polypeptide(L)'
;MRSGQLVTDQLARWKLTKGQVKHASGLNNSRRDTERWLALIKPHLQHLAAASSAGTSLVANLKHINVTLATWDAVWEVYLDPKWAQQRLRLYGAQDRALDQFFKKLE
;
A
#
# COMPACT_ATOMS: atom_id res chain seq x y z
N MET A 1 -37.66 3.36 -30.20
CA MET A 1 -37.08 3.48 -28.85
C MET A 1 -36.53 2.16 -28.24
N ARG A 2 -36.49 1.02 -28.95
CA ARG A 2 -36.08 -0.28 -28.37
C ARG A 2 -34.56 -0.60 -28.45
N SER A 3 -33.80 0.00 -29.35
CA SER A 3 -32.36 -0.31 -29.50
C SER A 3 -31.47 0.36 -28.45
N GLY A 4 -31.83 1.56 -27.98
CA GLY A 4 -31.07 2.28 -26.95
C GLY A 4 -31.02 1.53 -25.62
N GLN A 5 -32.14 0.93 -25.20
CA GLN A 5 -32.25 0.14 -23.96
C GLN A 5 -31.36 -1.11 -23.98
N LEU A 6 -31.28 -1.78 -25.14
CA LEU A 6 -30.52 -3.02 -25.30
C LEU A 6 -29.01 -2.78 -25.28
N VAL A 7 -28.56 -1.63 -25.79
CA VAL A 7 -27.15 -1.18 -25.70
C VAL A 7 -26.79 -0.81 -24.26
N THR A 8 -27.67 -0.11 -23.53
CA THR A 8 -27.43 0.22 -22.11
C THR A 8 -27.41 -1.02 -21.21
N ASP A 9 -28.27 -2.01 -21.48
CA ASP A 9 -28.30 -3.26 -20.72
C ASP A 9 -27.05 -4.12 -20.98
N GLN A 10 -26.50 -4.10 -22.21
CA GLN A 10 -25.20 -4.69 -22.50
C GLN A 10 -24.06 -3.94 -21.79
N LEU A 11 -24.03 -2.60 -21.85
CA LEU A 11 -23.00 -1.81 -21.17
C LEU A 11 -23.00 -2.03 -19.65
N ALA A 12 -24.17 -2.20 -19.05
CA ALA A 12 -24.32 -2.50 -17.62
C ALA A 12 -23.72 -3.85 -17.23
N ARG A 13 -23.78 -4.86 -18.12
CA ARG A 13 -23.16 -6.19 -17.91
C ARG A 13 -21.63 -6.15 -17.97
N TRP A 14 -21.04 -5.15 -18.63
CA TRP A 14 -19.59 -5.05 -18.88
C TRP A 14 -18.89 -4.12 -17.88
N LYS A 15 -19.59 -3.76 -16.80
CA LYS A 15 -19.12 -2.79 -15.82
C LYS A 15 -18.18 -3.43 -14.80
N LEU A 16 -16.89 -3.13 -14.92
CA LEU A 16 -15.91 -3.46 -13.88
C LEU A 16 -15.92 -2.39 -12.79
N THR A 17 -16.18 -2.81 -11.54
CA THR A 17 -16.19 -1.89 -10.39
C THR A 17 -14.78 -1.64 -9.85
N LYS A 18 -14.57 -0.50 -9.21
CA LYS A 18 -13.32 -0.18 -8.49
C LYS A 18 -12.94 -1.24 -7.46
N GLY A 19 -13.95 -1.85 -6.81
CA GLY A 19 -13.74 -2.96 -5.86
C GLY A 19 -13.17 -4.21 -6.52
N GLN A 20 -13.73 -4.61 -7.68
CA GLN A 20 -13.23 -5.73 -8.46
C GLN A 20 -11.81 -5.48 -9.00
N VAL A 21 -11.51 -4.26 -9.48
CA VAL A 21 -10.14 -3.90 -9.91
C VAL A 21 -9.16 -4.06 -8.75
N LYS A 22 -9.47 -3.53 -7.57
CA LYS A 22 -8.60 -3.63 -6.38
C LYS A 22 -8.41 -5.07 -5.90
N HIS A 23 -9.43 -5.90 -6.04
CA HIS A 23 -9.35 -7.32 -5.72
C HIS A 23 -8.47 -8.06 -6.74
N ALA A 24 -8.76 -7.91 -8.03
CA ALA A 24 -8.06 -8.60 -9.13
C ALA A 24 -6.59 -8.18 -9.25
N SER A 25 -6.28 -6.91 -9.01
CA SER A 25 -4.89 -6.40 -8.98
C SER A 25 -4.10 -6.80 -7.72
N GLY A 26 -4.74 -7.45 -6.74
CA GLY A 26 -4.10 -7.82 -5.46
C GLY A 26 -3.87 -6.63 -4.52
N LEU A 27 -4.35 -5.43 -4.83
CA LEU A 27 -4.16 -4.21 -4.01
C LEU A 27 -4.75 -4.37 -2.61
N ASN A 28 -5.88 -5.06 -2.46
CA ASN A 28 -6.48 -5.32 -1.15
C ASN A 28 -5.57 -6.19 -0.26
N ASN A 29 -4.97 -7.24 -0.84
CA ASN A 29 -4.06 -8.11 -0.11
C ASN A 29 -2.78 -7.36 0.25
N SER A 30 -2.23 -6.60 -0.70
CA SER A 30 -1.02 -5.83 -0.43
C SER A 30 -1.20 -4.73 0.60
N ARG A 31 -2.38 -4.12 0.65
CA ARG A 31 -2.74 -3.22 1.75
C ARG A 31 -2.70 -3.94 3.10
N ARG A 32 -3.33 -5.11 3.21
CA ARG A 32 -3.36 -5.90 4.47
C ARG A 32 -1.97 -6.33 4.90
N ASP A 33 -1.13 -6.75 3.95
CA ASP A 33 0.25 -7.11 4.24
C ASP A 33 1.01 -5.88 4.76
N THR A 34 0.90 -4.75 4.07
CA THR A 34 1.51 -3.48 4.52
C THR A 34 1.06 -3.09 5.93
N GLU A 35 -0.23 -3.23 6.24
CA GLU A 35 -0.77 -2.96 7.57
C GLU A 35 -0.18 -3.91 8.64
N ARG A 36 -0.02 -5.21 8.33
CA ARG A 36 0.62 -6.19 9.22
C ARG A 36 2.08 -5.85 9.48
N TRP A 37 2.83 -5.50 8.44
CA TRP A 37 4.25 -5.14 8.56
C TRP A 37 4.43 -3.85 9.37
N LEU A 38 3.63 -2.82 9.10
CA LEU A 38 3.66 -1.57 9.87
C LEU A 38 3.28 -1.78 11.34
N ALA A 39 2.42 -2.76 11.64
CA ALA A 39 2.06 -3.08 13.02
C ALA A 39 3.27 -3.56 13.84
N LEU A 40 4.22 -4.27 13.23
CA LEU A 40 5.43 -4.75 13.90
C LEU A 40 6.32 -3.59 14.37
N ILE A 41 6.45 -2.55 13.55
CA ILE A 41 7.31 -1.38 13.86
C ILE A 41 6.57 -0.20 14.47
N LYS A 42 5.24 -0.27 14.58
CA LYS A 42 4.39 0.78 15.16
C LYS A 42 4.91 1.33 16.51
N PRO A 43 5.29 0.51 17.51
CA PRO A 43 5.81 1.05 18.77
C PRO A 43 7.12 1.83 18.58
N HIS A 44 8.02 1.37 17.71
CA HIS A 44 9.26 2.09 17.40
C HIS A 44 8.99 3.43 16.72
N LEU A 45 8.05 3.47 15.77
CA LEU A 45 7.64 4.71 15.11
C LEU A 45 6.98 5.70 16.08
N GLN A 46 6.19 5.22 17.04
CA GLN A 46 5.60 6.07 18.08
C GLN A 46 6.67 6.63 19.01
N HIS A 47 7.66 5.81 19.40
CA HIS A 47 8.77 6.26 20.22
C HIS A 47 9.62 7.33 19.50
N LEU A 48 9.91 7.11 18.21
CA LEU A 48 10.60 8.09 17.36
C LEU A 48 9.81 9.41 17.25
N ALA A 49 8.51 9.32 17.00
CA ALA A 49 7.64 10.50 16.91
C ALA A 49 7.62 11.29 18.24
N ALA A 50 7.55 10.60 19.38
CA ALA A 50 7.58 11.23 20.71
C ALA A 50 8.94 11.90 21.03
N ALA A 51 10.02 11.40 20.45
CA ALA A 51 11.36 11.97 20.59
C ALA A 51 11.71 12.99 19.50
N SER A 52 10.83 13.22 18.53
CA SER A 52 11.05 14.16 17.44
C SER A 52 11.14 15.58 17.98
N SER A 53 12.31 16.20 17.76
CA SER A 53 12.58 17.57 18.17
C SER A 53 12.20 18.51 17.03
N ALA A 54 11.17 19.35 17.22
CA ALA A 54 10.86 20.43 16.29
C ALA A 54 11.77 21.67 16.48
N GLY A 55 12.87 21.57 17.24
CA GLY A 55 13.61 22.73 17.74
C GLY A 55 15.13 22.58 17.81
N THR A 56 15.79 23.71 18.03
CA THR A 56 17.26 23.91 18.05
C THR A 56 17.93 23.53 19.38
N SER A 57 17.19 22.99 20.35
CA SER A 57 17.75 22.64 21.66
C SER A 57 18.68 21.43 21.57
N LEU A 58 19.93 21.60 22.01
CA LEU A 58 20.94 20.54 22.03
C LEU A 58 20.47 19.31 22.82
N VAL A 59 19.83 19.51 23.98
CA VAL A 59 19.34 18.41 24.83
C VAL A 59 18.22 17.62 24.12
N ALA A 60 17.31 18.32 23.44
CA ALA A 60 16.25 17.67 22.66
C ALA A 60 16.84 16.89 21.46
N ASN A 61 17.85 17.44 20.81
CA ASN A 61 18.54 16.79 19.69
C ASN A 61 19.31 15.55 20.13
N LEU A 62 20.01 15.59 21.26
CA LEU A 62 20.69 14.42 21.82
C LEU A 62 19.69 13.30 22.18
N LYS A 63 18.55 13.66 22.78
CA LYS A 63 17.48 12.69 23.07
C LYS A 63 16.93 12.08 21.77
N HIS A 64 16.68 12.89 20.75
CA HIS A 64 16.22 12.43 19.45
C HIS A 64 17.22 11.46 18.77
N ILE A 65 18.52 11.80 18.78
CA ILE A 65 19.58 10.94 18.24
C ILE A 65 19.64 9.61 18.99
N ASN A 66 19.59 9.63 20.32
CA ASN A 66 19.68 8.41 21.12
C ASN A 66 18.49 7.47 20.86
N VAL A 67 17.28 8.03 20.74
CA VAL A 67 16.08 7.25 20.38
C VAL A 67 16.16 6.73 18.94
N THR A 68 16.70 7.52 18.00
CA THR A 68 16.94 7.09 16.62
C THR A 68 17.90 5.92 16.56
N LEU A 69 19.06 6.01 17.22
CA LEU A 69 20.04 4.92 17.27
C LEU A 69 19.44 3.65 17.90
N ALA A 70 18.72 3.78 19.02
CA ALA A 70 18.13 2.64 19.71
C ALA A 70 17.00 1.95 18.94
N THR A 71 16.38 2.63 17.96
CA THR A 71 15.28 2.08 17.15
C THR A 71 15.69 1.76 15.71
N TRP A 72 16.89 2.16 15.29
CA TRP A 72 17.37 2.07 13.92
C TRP A 72 17.29 0.65 13.37
N ASP A 73 17.92 -0.31 14.05
CA ASP A 73 18.01 -1.69 13.57
C ASP A 73 16.62 -2.33 13.42
N ALA A 74 15.77 -2.20 14.44
CA ALA A 74 14.41 -2.75 14.42
C ALA A 74 13.53 -2.16 13.30
N VAL A 75 13.70 -0.87 13.00
CA VAL A 75 12.95 -0.22 11.91
C VAL A 75 13.50 -0.64 10.54
N TRP A 76 14.82 -0.72 10.38
CA TRP A 76 15.43 -1.07 9.10
C TRP A 76 15.31 -2.55 8.74
N GLU A 77 15.29 -3.47 9.71
CA GLU A 77 15.04 -4.88 9.42
C GLU A 77 13.71 -5.08 8.67
N VAL A 78 12.66 -4.36 9.07
CA VAL A 78 11.35 -4.44 8.42
C VAL A 78 11.33 -3.71 7.07
N TYR A 79 11.99 -2.56 6.96
CA TYR A 79 12.03 -1.82 5.70
C TYR A 79 12.89 -2.50 4.62
N LEU A 80 13.93 -3.22 5.02
CA LEU A 80 14.84 -3.91 4.09
C LEU A 80 14.39 -5.33 3.76
N ASP A 81 13.25 -5.80 4.28
CA ASP A 81 12.73 -7.14 3.97
C ASP A 81 12.56 -7.30 2.44
N PRO A 82 13.27 -8.24 1.80
CA PRO A 82 13.19 -8.47 0.36
C PRO A 82 11.78 -8.79 -0.14
N LYS A 83 10.93 -9.41 0.70
CA LYS A 83 9.53 -9.71 0.37
C LYS A 83 8.74 -8.42 0.16
N TRP A 84 9.05 -7.36 0.91
CA TRP A 84 8.37 -6.08 0.78
C TRP A 84 8.76 -5.35 -0.52
N ALA A 85 10.06 -5.33 -0.83
CA ALA A 85 10.55 -4.76 -2.10
C ALA A 85 9.92 -5.47 -3.31
N GLN A 86 9.88 -6.81 -3.28
CA GLN A 86 9.25 -7.61 -4.33
C GLN A 86 7.74 -7.36 -4.43
N GLN A 87 7.04 -7.26 -3.30
CA GLN A 87 5.61 -6.97 -3.28
C GLN A 87 5.31 -5.60 -3.90
N ARG A 88 6.06 -4.56 -3.55
CA ARG A 88 5.92 -3.22 -4.15
C ARG A 88 6.18 -3.25 -5.65
N LEU A 89 7.20 -3.97 -6.10
CA LEU A 89 7.48 -4.13 -7.53
C LEU A 89 6.31 -4.81 -8.26
N ARG A 90 5.72 -5.85 -7.67
CA ARG A 90 4.55 -6.55 -8.24
C ARG A 90 3.28 -5.69 -8.30
N LEU A 91 3.17 -4.63 -7.50
CA LEU A 91 2.05 -3.69 -7.59
C LEU A 91 2.16 -2.79 -8.83
N TYR A 92 3.38 -2.57 -9.33
CA TYR A 92 3.58 -1.77 -10.52
C TYR A 92 2.92 -2.43 -11.73
N GLY A 93 2.01 -1.73 -12.39
CA GLY A 93 1.17 -2.25 -13.48
C GLY A 93 0.17 -3.35 -13.07
N ALA A 94 -0.08 -3.56 -11.77
CA ALA A 94 -1.02 -4.60 -11.33
C ALA A 94 -2.47 -4.29 -11.70
N GLN A 95 -2.84 -3.00 -11.75
CA GLN A 95 -4.14 -2.59 -12.27
C GLN A 95 -4.24 -2.82 -13.78
N ASP A 96 -3.21 -2.46 -14.54
CA ASP A 96 -3.18 -2.67 -15.99
C ASP A 96 -3.34 -4.15 -16.33
N ARG A 97 -2.58 -5.03 -15.64
CA ARG A 97 -2.75 -6.49 -15.78
C ARG A 97 -4.16 -6.96 -15.40
N ALA A 98 -4.79 -6.37 -14.38
CA ALA A 98 -6.15 -6.71 -13.99
C ALA A 98 -7.19 -6.26 -15.03
N LEU A 99 -6.95 -5.12 -15.68
CA LEU A 99 -7.77 -4.63 -16.79
C LEU A 99 -7.59 -5.50 -18.03
N ASP A 100 -6.36 -5.82 -18.41
CA ASP A 100 -6.06 -6.72 -19.53
C ASP A 100 -6.75 -8.08 -19.35
N GLN A 101 -6.70 -8.66 -18.14
CA GLN A 101 -7.39 -9.90 -17.82
C GLN A 101 -8.91 -9.78 -17.89
N PHE A 102 -9.46 -8.61 -17.60
CA PHE A 102 -10.89 -8.37 -17.74
C PHE A 102 -11.28 -8.26 -19.22
N PHE A 103 -10.55 -7.49 -20.01
CA PHE A 103 -10.83 -7.32 -21.45
C PHE A 103 -10.67 -8.63 -22.24
N LYS A 104 -9.68 -9.46 -21.91
CA LYS A 104 -9.53 -10.81 -22.48
C LYS A 104 -10.72 -11.76 -22.24
N LYS A 105 -11.57 -11.48 -21.25
CA LYS A 105 -12.80 -12.26 -20.99
C LYS A 105 -14.01 -11.74 -21.76
N LEU A 106 -13.88 -10.57 -22.39
CA LEU A 106 -14.91 -9.93 -23.19
C LEU A 106 -14.71 -10.18 -24.69
N GLU A 107 -13.52 -10.63 -25.10
CA GLU A 107 -13.26 -11.31 -26.37
C GLU A 107 -13.93 -12.69 -26.40
#